data_AF-A0A3N5I0X4-F1
#
_entry.id   AF-A0A3N5I0X4-F1
#
_cell.length_a   1.000
_cell.length_b   1.000
_cell.length_c   1.000
_cell.angle_alpha   90.00
_cell.angle_beta   90.00
_cell.angle_gamma   90.00
#
_symmetry.space_group_name_H-M   'P 1'
#
loop_
_entity.id
_entity.type
_entity.pdbx_description
1 polymer ?
#
loop_
_entity_poly.entity_id
_entity_poly.type
_entity_poly.pdbx_seq_one_letter_code
_entity_poly.pdbx_strand_id
1 'polypeptide(L)' 'MTCREAIAVLAEFLDATLDPAAARALEVHLAECDECRAYLATYRRTAGAVAAAGRVEMPQELRRRLTAFLLERLRASAG' A
#
# COMPACT_ATOMS: atom_id res chain seq x y z
N MET A 1 -12.15 16.42 -8.19
CA MET A 1 -13.07 15.30 -7.92
C MET A 1 -13.87 15.58 -6.66
N THR A 2 -15.05 14.98 -6.54
CA THR A 2 -15.89 15.03 -5.35
C THR A 2 -15.41 14.01 -4.30
N CYS A 3 -15.82 14.17 -3.04
CA CYS A 3 -15.52 13.17 -2.00
C CYS A 3 -16.04 11.76 -2.36
N ARG A 4 -17.19 11.68 -3.05
CA ARG A 4 -17.75 10.39 -3.49
C ARG A 4 -16.85 9.71 -4.52
N GLU A 5 -16.39 10.47 -5.52
CA GLU A 5 -15.43 9.98 -6.52
C GLU A 5 -14.11 9.57 -5.86
N ALA A 6 -13.61 10.38 -4.93
CA ALA A 6 -12.38 10.10 -4.20
C ALA A 6 -12.48 8.78 -3.43
N ILE A 7 -13.57 8.56 -2.68
CA ILE A 7 -13.81 7.33 -1.91
C ILE A 7 -13.88 6.11 -2.84
N ALA A 8 -14.50 6.24 -4.02
CA ALA A 8 -14.69 5.14 -4.97
C ALA A 8 -13.37 4.59 -5.51
N VAL A 9 -12.32 5.42 -5.62
CA VAL A 9 -11.02 5.04 -6.19
C VAL A 9 -9.94 4.72 -5.15
N LEU A 10 -10.25 4.79 -3.84
CA LEU A 10 -9.24 4.61 -2.79
C LEU A 10 -8.60 3.21 -2.80
N ALA A 11 -9.35 2.17 -3.16
CA ALA A 11 -8.83 0.81 -3.22
C ALA A 11 -7.73 0.71 -4.29
N GLU A 12 -8.04 1.12 -5.52
CA GLU A 12 -7.13 1.13 -6.66
C GLU A 12 -5.91 2.04 -6.41
N PHE A 13 -6.12 3.17 -5.73
CA PHE A 13 -5.02 4.06 -5.33
C PHE A 13 -4.05 3.37 -4.36
N LEU A 14 -4.57 2.64 -3.36
CA LEU A 14 -3.75 1.93 -2.38
C LEU A 14 -3.04 0.71 -2.97
N ASP A 15 -3.66 0.06 -3.95
CA ASP A 15 -3.09 -1.07 -4.69
C ASP A 15 -2.13 -0.61 -5.81
N ALA A 16 -1.94 0.70 -5.99
CA ALA A 16 -1.14 1.32 -7.04
C ALA A 16 -1.57 0.89 -8.47
N THR A 17 -2.86 0.64 -8.66
CA THR A 17 -3.47 0.25 -9.94
C THR A 17 -4.32 1.36 -10.57
N LEU A 18 -4.54 2.46 -9.83
CA LEU A 18 -5.27 3.61 -10.32
C LEU A 18 -4.51 4.33 -11.46
N ASP A 19 -5.24 4.76 -12.48
CA ASP A 19 -4.66 5.54 -13.59
C ASP A 19 -3.93 6.81 -13.09
N PRO A 20 -2.74 7.16 -13.64
CA PRO A 20 -1.95 8.29 -13.14
C PRO A 20 -2.62 9.66 -13.17
N ALA A 21 -3.58 9.90 -14.07
CA ALA A 21 -4.34 11.15 -14.09
C ALA A 21 -5.35 11.18 -12.94
N ALA A 22 -6.04 10.06 -12.69
CA ALA A 22 -6.97 9.91 -11.57
C ALA A 22 -6.24 9.97 -10.21
N ALA A 23 -5.06 9.34 -10.11
CA ALA A 23 -4.23 9.40 -8.90
C ALA A 23 -3.83 10.84 -8.56
N ARG A 24 -3.37 11.62 -9.53
CA ARG A 24 -3.05 13.05 -9.33
C ARG A 24 -4.26 13.86 -8.89
N ALA A 25 -5.42 13.64 -9.51
CA ALA A 25 -6.64 14.32 -9.12
C ALA A 25 -7.08 13.96 -7.68
N LEU A 26 -6.83 12.72 -7.26
CA LEU A 26 -7.09 12.26 -5.90
C LEU A 26 -6.12 12.88 -4.89
N GLU A 27 -4.83 12.95 -5.22
CA GLU A 27 -3.81 13.61 -4.40
C GLU A 27 -4.15 15.08 -4.15
N VAL A 28 -4.57 15.81 -5.20
CA VAL A 28 -5.04 17.20 -5.06
C VAL A 28 -6.23 17.29 -4.10
N HIS A 29 -7.23 16.42 -4.26
CA HIS A 29 -8.39 16.40 -3.37
C HIS A 29 -8.02 16.08 -1.92
N LEU A 30 -7.15 15.09 -1.72
CA LEU A 30 -6.64 14.71 -0.40
C LEU A 30 -5.77 15.80 0.23
N ALA A 31 -5.22 16.74 -0.54
CA ALA A 31 -4.51 17.89 0.00
C ALA A 31 -5.46 18.95 0.58
N GLU A 32 -6.69 19.03 0.08
CA GLU A 32 -7.66 20.08 0.42
C GLU A 32 -8.80 19.60 1.34
N CYS A 33 -9.09 18.29 1.41
CA CYS A 33 -10.23 17.76 2.16
C CYS A 33 -9.81 16.90 3.37
N ASP A 34 -10.08 17.41 4.57
CA ASP A 34 -9.80 16.72 5.84
C ASP A 34 -10.65 15.46 6.02
N GLU A 35 -11.91 15.47 5.59
CA GLU A 35 -12.81 14.33 5.73
C GLU A 35 -12.33 13.14 4.90
N CYS A 36 -11.86 13.37 3.68
CA CYS A 36 -11.30 12.33 2.83
C CYS A 36 -9.96 11.81 3.36
N ARG A 37 -9.12 12.66 3.97
CA ARG A 37 -7.92 12.21 4.70
C ARG A 37 -8.27 11.30 5.87
N ALA A 38 -9.26 11.67 6.67
CA ALA A 38 -9.75 10.88 7.80
C ALA A 38 -10.35 9.53 7.34
N TYR A 39 -11.09 9.55 6.23
CA TYR A 39 -11.63 8.34 5.61
C TYR A 39 -10.52 7.41 5.11
N LEU A 40 -9.53 7.94 4.39
CA LEU A 40 -8.36 7.18 3.93
C LEU A 40 -7.60 6.54 5.09
N ALA A 41 -7.39 7.27 6.19
CA ALA A 41 -6.75 6.73 7.39
C ALA A 41 -7.55 5.55 7.97
N THR A 42 -8.88 5.64 7.99
CA THR A 42 -9.76 4.55 8.44
C THR A 42 -9.70 3.37 7.49
N TYR A 43 -9.76 3.60 6.18
CA TYR A 43 -9.65 2.55 5.18
C TYR A 43 -8.35 1.76 5.33
N ARG A 44 -7.21 2.44 5.49
CA ARG A 44 -5.89 1.79 5.72
C ARG A 44 -5.88 0.91 6.97
N ARG A 45 -6.52 1.36 8.06
CA ARG A 45 -6.64 0.55 9.29
C ARG A 45 -7.47 -0.70 9.06
N THR A 46 -8.62 -0.57 8.38
CA THR A 46 -9.48 -1.71 8.05
C THR A 46 -8.77 -2.71 7.15
N ALA A 47 -8.14 -2.24 6.07
CA ALA A 47 -7.35 -3.09 5.17
C ALA A 47 -6.20 -3.79 5.91
N GLY A 48 -5.49 -3.07 6.78
CA GLY A 48 -4.42 -3.64 7.61
C GLY A 48 -4.91 -4.70 8.60
N ALA A 49 -6.07 -4.51 9.23
CA ALA A 49 -6.66 -5.49 10.14
C ALA A 49 -7.04 -6.79 9.41
N VAL A 50 -7.64 -6.68 8.22
CA VAL A 50 -7.97 -7.83 7.37
C VAL A 50 -6.70 -8.55 6.91
N ALA A 51 -5.69 -7.80 6.45
CA ALA A 51 -4.42 -8.37 6.02
C ALA A 51 -3.68 -9.07 7.17
N ALA A 52 -3.76 -8.54 8.39
CA ALA A 52 -3.19 -9.17 9.58
C ALA A 52 -3.90 -10.48 9.94
N ALA A 53 -5.24 -10.53 9.85
CA ALA A 53 -6.01 -11.74 10.13
C ALA A 53 -5.71 -12.88 9.14
N GLY A 54 -5.38 -12.55 7.88
CA GLY A 54 -4.98 -13.54 6.86
C GLY A 54 -3.48 -13.81 6.79
N ARG A 55 -2.66 -13.20 7.65
CA ARG A 55 -1.20 -13.29 7.55
C ARG A 55 -0.73 -14.67 8.01
N VAL A 56 -0.30 -15.50 7.08
CA VAL A 56 0.42 -16.74 7.39
C VAL A 56 1.86 -16.38 7.75
N GLU A 57 2.33 -16.84 8.92
CA GLU A 57 3.73 -16.65 9.28
C GLU A 57 4.63 -17.41 8.31
N MET A 58 5.59 -16.71 7.72
CA MET A 58 6.63 -17.35 6.91
C MET A 58 7.45 -18.30 7.79
N PRO A 59 7.58 -19.60 7.43
CA PRO A 59 8.39 -20.54 8.17
C PRO A 59 9.83 -20.03 8.35
N GLN A 60 10.41 -20.22 9.54
CA GLN A 60 11.77 -19.72 9.85
C GLN A 60 12.83 -20.17 8.83
N GLU A 61 12.75 -21.41 8.36
CA GLU A 61 13.71 -21.93 7.39
C GLU A 61 13.63 -21.19 6.04
N LEU A 62 12.41 -20.92 5.57
CA LEU A 62 12.21 -20.15 4.35
C LEU A 62 12.72 -18.71 4.52
N ARG A 63 12.47 -18.08 5.68
CA ARG A 63 13.00 -16.75 6.02
C ARG A 63 14.53 -16.73 5.94
N ARG A 64 15.20 -17.68 6.60
CA ARG A 64 16.67 -17.76 6.64
C ARG A 64 17.26 -17.89 5.24
N ARG A 65 16.70 -18.79 4.42
CA ARG A 65 17.16 -19.01 3.04
C ARG A 65 16.96 -17.77 2.16
N LEU A 66 15.80 -17.11 2.25
CA LEU A 66 15.53 -15.87 1.53
C LEU A 66 16.48 -14.75 1.94
N THR A 67 16.71 -14.55 3.25
CA THR A 67 17.63 -13.53 3.74
C THR A 67 19.06 -13.77 3.24
N ALA A 68 19.55 -15.01 3.31
CA ALA A 68 20.89 -15.36 2.80
C ALA A 68 21.01 -15.05 1.30
N PHE A 69 20.04 -15.50 0.50
CA PHE A 69 19.99 -15.24 -0.94
C PHE A 69 19.99 -13.74 -1.28
N LEU A 70 19.16 -12.95 -0.60
CA LEU A 70 19.09 -11.50 -0.85
C LEU A 70 20.40 -10.80 -0.49
N LEU A 71 21.04 -11.17 0.62
CA LEU A 71 22.32 -10.59 1.03
C LEU A 71 23.44 -10.91 0.03
N GLU A 72 23.50 -12.13 -0.49
CA GLU A 72 24.45 -12.52 -1.53
C GLU A 72 24.27 -11.69 -2.80
N ARG A 73 23.02 -11.54 -3.27
CA ARG A 73 22.70 -10.75 -4.46
C ARG A 73 23.04 -9.28 -4.29
N LEU A 74 22.72 -8.68 -3.15
CA LEU A 74 23.02 -7.27 -2.88
C LEU A 74 24.53 -7.00 -2.86
N ARG A 75 25.32 -7.92 -2.28
CA ARG A 75 26.80 -7.82 -2.29
C ARG A 75 27.39 -7.94 -3.69
N ALA A 76 26.87 -8.86 -4.50
CA ALA A 76 27.30 -9.05 -5.88
C ALA A 76 26.89 -7.92 -6.83
N SER A 77 25.93 -7.07 -6.42
CA SER A 77 25.47 -5.90 -7.19
C SER A 77 26.23 -4.62 -6.83
N ALA A 78 27.00 -4.64 -5.74
CA ALA A 78 27.68 -3.49 -5.16
C ALA A 78 29.19 -3.46 -5.46
N GLY A 79 29.71 -4.43 -6.19
CA GLY A 79 31.10 -4.51 -6.67
C GLY A 79 31.13 -4.71 -8.17
#